data_AF-I4B9W2-F1
#
_entry.id   AF-I4B9W2-F1
#
_cell.length_a   1.000
_cell.length_b   1.000
_cell.length_c   1.000
_cell.angle_alpha   90.00
_cell.angle_beta   90.00
_cell.angle_gamma   90.00
#
_symmetry.space_group_name_H-M   'P 1'
#
loop_
_entity.id
_entity.type
_entity.pdbx_description
1 polymer ?
#
loop_
_entity_poly.entity_id
_entity_poly.type
_entity_poly.pdbx_seq_one_letter_code
_entity_poly.pdbx_strand_id
1 'polypeptide(L)' 'MAQVTVKEEVVKMIDSLPDSVTVSDIMEKLYFRARVDAAFNDLDKNGGIDHVEVERRMAKWLSE' A
#
# COMPACT_ATOMS: atom_id res chain seq x y z
N MET A 1 16.07 22.76 0.37
CA MET A 1 14.69 22.57 -0.14
C MET A 1 13.88 21.99 1.01
N ALA A 2 12.65 22.45 1.26
CA ALA A 2 11.83 21.87 2.32
C ALA A 2 11.52 20.41 1.98
N GLN A 3 11.70 19.50 2.94
CA GLN A 3 11.33 18.11 2.77
C GLN A 3 9.81 17.99 2.82
N VAL A 4 9.21 17.35 1.81
CA VAL A 4 7.77 17.09 1.79
C VAL A 4 7.44 16.17 2.97
N THR A 5 6.45 16.57 3.76
CA THR A 5 5.98 15.82 4.92
C THR A 5 4.90 14.83 4.53
N VAL A 6 4.74 13.75 5.31
CA VAL A 6 3.64 12.77 5.14
C VAL A 6 2.27 13.47 5.12
N LYS A 7 2.09 14.51 5.93
CA LYS A 7 0.85 15.30 5.94
C LYS A 7 0.59 15.95 4.58
N GLU A 8 1.60 16.57 3.98
CA GLU A 8 1.45 17.24 2.67
C GLU A 8 1.17 16.23 1.55
N GLU A 9 1.78 15.04 1.60
CA GLU A 9 1.49 13.97 0.63
C GLU A 9 0.06 13.45 0.77
N VAL A 10 -0.42 13.26 2.00
CA VAL A 10 -1.78 12.83 2.27
C VAL A 10 -2.80 13.89 1.79
N VAL A 11 -2.54 15.17 2.05
CA VAL A 11 -3.40 16.26 1.56
C VAL A 11 -3.45 16.25 0.03
N LYS A 12 -2.30 16.18 -0.66
CA LYS A 12 -2.26 16.10 -2.13
C LYS A 12 -3.00 14.88 -2.68
N MET A 13 -2.90 13.73 -2.00
CA MET A 13 -3.64 12.53 -2.38
C MET A 13 -5.15 12.75 -2.26
N ILE A 14 -5.62 13.36 -1.17
CA ILE A 14 -7.04 13.66 -0.97
C ILE A 14 -7.53 14.70 -1.99
N ASP A 15 -6.75 15.75 -2.27
CA ASP A 15 -7.05 16.77 -3.26
C ASP A 15 -7.17 16.21 -4.70
N SER A 16 -6.58 15.04 -4.96
CA SER A 16 -6.67 14.36 -6.26
C SER A 16 -7.93 13.49 -6.42
N LEU A 17 -8.72 13.32 -5.37
CA LEU A 17 -9.96 12.53 -5.42
C LEU A 17 -11.10 13.31 -6.08
N PRO A 18 -12.07 12.63 -6.72
CA PRO A 18 -13.25 13.30 -7.26
C PRO A 18 -14.07 14.01 -6.18
N ASP A 19 -14.69 15.14 -6.52
CA ASP A 19 -15.55 15.90 -5.57
C ASP A 19 -16.75 15.09 -5.03
N SER A 20 -17.12 14.00 -5.70
CA SER A 20 -18.24 13.13 -5.32
C SER A 20 -17.90 12.09 -4.24
N VAL A 21 -16.64 11.99 -3.79
CA VAL A 21 -16.25 10.99 -2.79
C VAL A 21 -16.83 11.31 -1.42
N THR A 22 -17.16 10.26 -0.69
CA THR A 22 -17.62 10.34 0.70
C THR A 22 -16.43 10.28 1.68
N VAL A 23 -16.69 10.57 2.95
CA VAL A 23 -15.69 10.37 4.03
C VAL A 23 -15.24 8.91 4.11
N SER A 24 -16.14 7.95 3.87
CA SER A 24 -15.82 6.52 3.87
C SER A 24 -14.82 6.16 2.78
N ASP A 25 -14.98 6.73 1.58
CA ASP A 25 -14.05 6.50 0.46
C ASP A 25 -12.66 7.07 0.77
N ILE A 26 -12.60 8.26 1.38
CA ILE A 26 -11.34 8.88 1.83
C ILE A 26 -10.66 8.00 2.89
N MET A 27 -11.43 7.48 3.86
CA MET A 27 -10.91 6.57 4.88
C MET A 27 -10.34 5.29 4.27
N GLU A 28 -11.06 4.68 3.32
CA GLU A 28 -10.58 3.49 2.61
C GLU A 28 -9.26 3.77 1.90
N LYS A 29 -9.17 4.90 1.18
CA LYS A 29 -7.95 5.31 0.49
C LYS A 29 -6.77 5.50 1.45
N LEU A 30 -7.00 6.13 2.60
CA LEU A 30 -5.99 6.31 3.64
C LEU A 30 -5.52 4.96 4.21
N TYR A 31 -6.46 4.06 4.49
CA TYR A 31 -6.14 2.73 5.00
C TYR A 31 -5.31 1.93 3.98
N PHE A 32 -5.72 1.96 2.71
CA PHE A 32 -4.98 1.35 1.62
C PHE A 32 -3.55 1.90 1.52
N ARG A 33 -3.40 3.23 1.52
CA ARG A 33 -2.08 3.89 1.49
C ARG A 33 -1.19 3.43 2.64
N ALA A 34 -1.71 3.40 3.86
CA ALA A 34 -0.96 2.98 5.04
C ALA A 34 -0.52 1.51 4.97
N ARG A 35 -1.36 0.62 4.42
CA ARG A 35 -1.01 -0.79 4.18
C ARG A 35 0.10 -0.94 3.14
N VAL A 36 0.04 -0.15 2.06
CA VAL A 36 1.08 -0.13 1.03
C VAL A 36 2.41 0.39 1.59
N ASP A 37 2.41 1.47 2.36
CA ASP A 37 3.60 1.98 3.05
C ASP A 37 4.22 0.94 3.99
N ALA A 38 3.38 0.26 4.78
CA ALA A 38 3.85 -0.78 5.67
C ALA A 38 4.48 -1.95 4.89
N ALA A 39 3.89 -2.34 3.76
CA ALA A 39 4.43 -3.40 2.91
C ALA A 39 5.79 -3.02 2.29
N PHE A 40 5.95 -1.79 1.79
CA PHE A 40 7.24 -1.33 1.27
C PHE A 40 8.31 -1.25 2.37
N ASN A 41 7.97 -0.70 3.54
CA ASN A 41 8.88 -0.66 4.68
C ASN A 41 9.30 -2.07 5.15
N ASP A 42 8.41 -3.05 5.06
CA ASP A 42 8.71 -4.45 5.36
C ASP A 42 9.66 -5.05 4.33
N LEU A 43 9.40 -4.83 3.04
CA LEU A 43 10.27 -5.26 1.94
C LEU A 43 11.67 -4.64 2.04
N ASP A 44 11.78 -3.35 2.39
CA ASP A 44 13.07 -2.69 2.55
C ASP A 44 13.89 -3.27 3.71
N LYS A 45 13.23 -3.73 4.79
CA LYS A 45 13.88 -4.28 5.98
C LYS A 45 14.18 -5.77 5.87
N ASN A 46 13.23 -6.53 5.34
CA ASN A 46 13.21 -7.99 5.40
C ASN A 46 13.44 -8.64 4.03
N GLY A 47 13.39 -7.87 2.95
CA GLY A 47 13.51 -8.36 1.58
C GLY A 47 12.27 -9.10 1.07
N GLY A 48 12.30 -9.43 -0.22
CA GLY A 48 11.33 -10.32 -0.85
C GLY A 48 11.74 -11.79 -0.78
N ILE A 49 10.91 -12.66 -1.35
CA ILE A 49 11.25 -14.07 -1.63
C ILE A 49 11.32 -14.31 -3.13
N ASP A 50 12.13 -15.27 -3.56
CA ASP A 50 12.23 -15.65 -4.97
C ASP A 50 10.91 -16.21 -5.50
N HIS A 51 10.66 -16.01 -6.80
CA HIS A 51 9.45 -16.47 -7.47
C HIS A 51 9.21 -17.98 -7.29
N VAL A 52 10.25 -18.80 -7.38
CA VAL A 52 10.17 -20.26 -7.16
C VAL A 52 9.71 -20.61 -5.73
N GLU A 53 10.15 -19.83 -4.74
CA GLU A 53 9.73 -20.03 -3.35
C GLU A 53 8.27 -19.60 -3.14
N VAL A 54 7.80 -18.57 -3.85
CA VAL A 54 6.37 -18.20 -3.89
C VAL A 54 5.53 -19.34 -4.46
N GLU A 55 5.90 -19.89 -5.62
CA GLU A 55 5.19 -21.00 -6.27
C GLU A 55 5.07 -22.22 -5.34
N ARG A 56 6.19 -22.60 -4.70
CA ARG A 56 6.23 -23.71 -3.74
C ARG A 56 5.28 -23.49 -2.55
N ARG A 57 5.20 -22.27 -2.02
CA ARG A 57 4.30 -21.94 -0.89
C ARG A 57 2.83 -21.94 -1.28
N MET A 58 2.51 -21.53 -2.50
CA MET A 58 1.14 -21.45 -3.02
C MET A 58 0.60 -22.81 -3.48
N ALA A 59 1.48 -23.76 -3.84
CA ALA A 59 1.10 -25.09 -4.32
C ALA A 59 0.08 -25.82 -3.42
N LYS A 60 0.17 -25.66 -2.09
CA LYS A 60 -0.76 -26.27 -1.11
C LYS A 60 -2.20 -25.75 -1.19
N TRP A 61 -2.44 -24.63 -1.86
CA TRP A 61 -3.75 -24.00 -2.04
C TRP A 61 -4.23 -24.03 -3.49
N LEU A 62 -3.32 -24.31 -4.43
CA LEU A 62 -3.57 -24.36 -5.87
C LEU A 62 -3.69 -25.79 -6.41
N SER A 63 -3.50 -26.81 -5.56
CA SER A 63 -3.79 -28.20 -5.90
C SER A 63 -5.30 -28.43 -5.91
N GLU A 64 -5.86 -28.62 -7.10
CA GLU A 64 -7.20 -29.21 -7.32
C GLU A 64 -7.25 -30.68 -6.87
#